data_AF-A0A5P6GWQ9-F1
#
_entry.id   AF-A0A5P6GWQ9-F1
#
_cell.length_a   1.000
_cell.length_b   1.000
_cell.length_c   1.000
_cell.angle_alpha   90.00
_cell.angle_beta   90.00
_cell.angle_gamma   90.00
#
_symmetry.space_group_name_H-M   'P 1'
#
loop_
_entity.id
_entity.type
_entity.pdbx_description
1 polymer ?
#
loop_
_entity_poly.entity_id
_entity_poly.type
_entity_poly.pdbx_seq_one_letter_code
_entity_poly.pdbx_strand_id
1 'polypeptide(L)'
;MKILKSYMPLLLLCVAFTASSNNHCDPSRTELPASCLTEQFAMSVLWYQNAAEARAAFYQGYQLGKLRLEQELKNKSEKPRAVVLDLDETVLDDSPHQAWLIKSQSFLLDGWDEWVDMAAAEAVPGAIDFLRFADENGVTIFYLSDRKQSQIDVTLKNLRRINLPQAKKENLLLKTPEMQGKQSRRDALESQYDVVLYFGDNLADFIDSKGKSQAERNKMMEDVQQEFGKRFIIFPNPMYGDWYGGIIDGQFKAKNKELYKLRASKLTPFK
;
A
#
# COMPACT_ATOMS: atom_id res chain seq x y z
N MET A 1 16.77 21.75 86.68
CA MET A 1 16.40 20.42 86.16
C MET A 1 16.15 20.54 84.66
N LYS A 2 17.02 19.94 83.83
CA LYS A 2 16.84 19.78 82.38
C LYS A 2 15.66 18.83 82.13
N ILE A 3 14.88 19.04 81.06
CA ILE A 3 14.19 18.04 80.19
C ILE A 3 13.54 18.86 79.05
N LEU A 4 14.23 18.99 77.91
CA LEU A 4 14.12 18.22 76.66
C LEU A 4 12.95 18.67 75.74
N LYS A 5 13.32 19.44 74.70
CA LYS A 5 12.50 19.69 73.51
C LYS A 5 12.43 18.39 72.69
N SER A 6 11.24 17.80 72.56
CA SER A 6 11.01 16.70 71.64
C SER A 6 10.61 17.26 70.28
N TYR A 7 11.55 17.24 69.33
CA TYR A 7 11.25 17.46 67.92
C TYR A 7 10.67 16.16 67.36
N MET A 8 9.38 16.18 67.04
CA MET A 8 8.72 15.10 66.30
C MET A 8 9.13 15.23 64.83
N PRO A 9 9.85 14.28 64.22
CA PRO A 9 10.17 14.37 62.80
C PRO A 9 8.89 14.07 62.01
N LEU A 10 8.48 15.06 61.20
CA LEU A 10 7.44 14.88 60.20
C LEU A 10 7.99 13.88 59.16
N LEU A 11 7.60 12.61 59.29
CA LEU A 11 7.92 11.57 58.32
C LEU A 11 7.14 11.90 57.03
N LEU A 12 7.77 12.59 56.08
CA LEU A 12 7.28 12.65 54.70
C LEU A 12 7.28 11.22 54.16
N LEU A 13 6.10 10.60 54.09
CA LEU A 13 5.89 9.39 53.31
C LEU A 13 6.03 9.77 51.83
N CYS A 14 7.24 9.71 51.29
CA CYS A 14 7.45 9.65 49.86
C CYS A 14 6.86 8.32 49.38
N VAL A 15 5.59 8.34 48.96
CA VAL A 15 5.03 7.27 48.14
C VAL A 15 5.79 7.33 46.82
N ALA A 16 6.83 6.50 46.71
CA ALA A 16 7.46 6.22 45.44
C ALA A 16 6.41 5.52 44.56
N PHE A 17 5.70 6.28 43.74
CA PHE A 17 5.07 5.73 42.55
C PHE A 17 6.21 5.23 41.67
N THR A 18 6.62 3.99 41.87
CA THR A 18 7.32 3.25 40.82
C THR A 18 6.29 3.09 39.72
N ALA A 19 6.27 4.04 38.79
CA ALA A 19 5.71 3.81 37.47
C ALA A 19 6.55 2.68 36.87
N SER A 20 6.18 1.44 37.16
CA SER A 20 6.61 0.29 36.38
C SER A 20 6.15 0.63 34.98
N SER A 21 7.08 1.04 34.14
CA SER A 21 6.90 1.14 32.70
C SER A 21 6.64 -0.27 32.19
N ASN A 22 5.41 -0.74 32.38
CA ASN A 22 4.93 -1.97 31.81
C ASN A 22 5.00 -1.76 30.30
N ASN A 23 6.06 -2.26 29.68
CA ASN A 23 6.22 -2.26 28.24
C ASN A 23 4.92 -2.77 27.64
N HIS A 24 4.17 -1.87 26.99
CA HIS A 24 2.84 -2.12 26.42
C HIS A 24 2.85 -3.34 25.50
N CYS A 25 3.97 -3.52 24.81
CA CYS A 25 4.23 -4.60 23.87
C CYS A 25 5.32 -5.58 24.35
N ASP A 26 5.35 -5.90 25.65
CA ASP A 26 6.27 -6.92 26.19
C ASP A 26 5.97 -8.32 25.59
N PRO A 27 6.90 -8.92 24.81
CA PRO A 27 6.72 -10.24 24.19
C PRO A 27 6.60 -11.40 25.18
N SER A 28 6.88 -11.18 26.48
CA SER A 28 6.69 -12.15 27.55
C SER A 28 5.21 -12.41 27.84
N ARG A 29 4.33 -11.41 27.63
CA ARG A 29 2.88 -11.49 27.88
C ARG A 29 2.22 -12.61 27.07
N THR A 30 1.20 -13.26 27.62
CA THR A 30 0.46 -14.33 26.94
C THR A 30 -0.17 -13.86 25.63
N GLU A 31 -0.77 -12.67 25.63
CA GLU A 31 -1.35 -12.03 24.45
C GLU A 31 -0.86 -10.58 24.33
N LEU A 32 -0.76 -10.09 23.08
CA LEU A 32 -0.44 -8.70 22.80
C LEU A 32 -1.70 -7.97 22.27
N PRO A 33 -1.95 -6.73 22.71
CA PRO A 33 -3.05 -5.93 22.19
C PRO A 33 -2.80 -5.60 20.71
N ALA A 34 -3.88 -5.38 19.95
CA ALA A 34 -3.81 -5.08 18.51
C ALA A 34 -2.97 -3.82 18.22
N SER A 35 -2.99 -2.84 19.12
CA SER A 35 -2.15 -1.64 19.09
C SER A 35 -0.66 -1.94 18.86
N CYS A 36 -0.14 -3.04 19.42
CA CYS A 36 1.26 -3.42 19.22
C CYS A 36 1.61 -3.79 17.78
N LEU A 37 0.64 -4.23 16.99
CA LEU A 37 0.82 -4.47 15.57
C LEU A 37 0.52 -3.22 14.74
N THR A 38 -0.53 -2.48 15.08
CA THR A 38 -0.96 -1.32 14.29
C THR A 38 0.01 -0.16 14.41
N GLU A 39 0.60 0.08 15.59
CA GLU A 39 1.63 1.11 15.80
C GLU A 39 2.89 0.89 14.95
N GLN A 40 3.22 -0.36 14.60
CA GLN A 40 4.36 -0.67 13.72
C GLN A 40 4.18 -0.15 12.29
N PHE A 41 2.95 0.17 11.87
CA PHE A 41 2.67 0.80 10.58
C PHE A 41 2.67 2.33 10.63
N ALA A 42 2.77 2.95 11.81
CA ALA A 42 2.63 4.40 11.94
C ALA A 42 3.66 5.17 11.11
N MET A 43 4.93 4.74 11.12
CA MET A 43 5.98 5.42 10.36
C MET A 43 5.81 5.28 8.84
N SER A 44 5.32 4.13 8.35
CA SER A 44 5.06 3.96 6.91
C SER A 44 3.91 4.83 6.43
N VAL A 45 2.82 4.90 7.20
CA VAL A 45 1.68 5.78 6.89
C VAL A 45 2.08 7.26 6.99
N LEU A 46 2.84 7.65 8.01
CA LEU A 46 3.34 9.02 8.15
C LEU A 46 4.24 9.41 6.99
N TRP A 47 5.15 8.52 6.56
CA TRP A 47 5.98 8.75 5.38
C TRP A 47 5.13 8.93 4.13
N TYR A 48 4.18 8.02 3.88
CA TYR A 48 3.33 8.09 2.68
C TYR A 48 2.49 9.38 2.64
N GLN A 49 1.90 9.77 3.76
CA GLN A 49 1.02 10.95 3.85
C GLN A 49 1.76 12.29 3.86
N ASN A 50 2.94 12.35 4.47
CA ASN A 50 3.57 13.63 4.82
C ASN A 50 4.94 13.86 4.17
N ALA A 51 5.65 12.82 3.74
CA ALA A 51 6.99 13.00 3.20
C ALA A 51 6.94 13.67 1.83
N ALA A 52 7.76 14.70 1.64
CA ALA A 52 7.98 15.28 0.33
C ALA A 52 8.60 14.25 -0.63
N GLU A 53 9.38 13.31 -0.09
CA GLU A 53 10.03 12.20 -0.79
C GLU A 53 9.02 11.21 -1.36
N ALA A 54 7.94 10.89 -0.64
CA ALA A 54 6.87 10.05 -1.16
C ALA A 54 6.21 10.72 -2.37
N ARG A 55 5.87 12.01 -2.25
CA ARG A 55 5.29 12.81 -3.34
C ARG A 55 6.24 12.91 -4.54
N ALA A 56 7.53 13.13 -4.29
CA ALA A 56 8.56 13.20 -5.33
C ALA A 56 8.71 11.87 -6.07
N ALA A 57 8.63 10.73 -5.37
CA ALA A 57 8.68 9.42 -6.00
C ALA A 57 7.48 9.17 -6.94
N PHE A 58 6.28 9.56 -6.54
CA PHE A 58 5.10 9.51 -7.41
C PHE A 58 5.26 10.39 -8.66
N TYR A 59 5.66 11.65 -8.48
CA TYR A 59 5.93 12.53 -9.62
C TYR A 59 7.01 11.97 -10.54
N GLN A 60 8.10 11.43 -9.99
CA GLN A 60 9.18 10.83 -10.76
C GLN A 60 8.67 9.64 -11.60
N GLY A 61 7.88 8.74 -10.99
CA GLY A 61 7.30 7.60 -11.69
C GLY A 61 6.39 8.05 -12.84
N TYR A 62 5.46 8.97 -12.58
CA TYR A 62 4.55 9.47 -13.63
C TYR A 62 5.23 10.30 -14.72
N GLN A 63 6.24 11.10 -14.39
CA GLN A 63 7.03 11.83 -15.39
C GLN A 63 7.85 10.86 -16.25
N LEU A 64 8.43 9.82 -15.65
CA LEU A 64 9.10 8.76 -16.39
C LEU A 64 8.11 8.00 -17.28
N GLY A 65 6.94 7.64 -16.77
CA GLY A 65 5.86 7.02 -17.53
C GLY A 65 5.43 7.87 -18.73
N LYS A 66 5.26 9.18 -18.55
CA LYS A 66 5.00 10.12 -19.65
C LYS A 66 6.11 10.10 -20.69
N LEU A 67 7.37 10.19 -20.27
CA LEU A 67 8.53 10.13 -21.17
C LEU A 67 8.57 8.83 -21.98
N ARG A 68 8.28 7.69 -21.34
CA ARG A 68 8.21 6.39 -22.03
C ARG A 68 7.04 6.32 -23.00
N LEU A 69 5.88 6.85 -22.63
CA LEU A 69 4.72 6.89 -23.52
C LEU A 69 5.01 7.77 -24.75
N GLU A 70 5.64 8.93 -24.57
CA GLU A 70 6.09 9.79 -25.69
C GLU A 70 7.07 9.07 -26.63
N GLN A 71 7.94 8.19 -26.10
CA GLN A 71 8.83 7.36 -26.91
C GLN A 71 8.03 6.32 -27.71
N GLU A 72 7.09 5.63 -27.07
CA GLU A 72 6.28 4.59 -27.71
C GLU A 72 5.31 5.13 -28.75
N LEU A 73 4.79 6.34 -28.56
CA LEU A 73 3.92 7.01 -29.53
C LEU A 73 4.61 7.32 -30.87
N LYS A 74 5.95 7.35 -30.91
CA LYS A 74 6.73 7.54 -32.16
C LYS A 74 6.85 6.27 -32.98
N ASN A 75 6.65 5.11 -32.38
CA ASN A 75 6.70 3.82 -33.06
C ASN A 75 5.40 3.59 -33.84
N LYS A 76 5.38 2.65 -34.78
CA LYS A 76 4.12 2.13 -35.35
C LYS A 76 3.60 1.02 -34.45
N SER A 77 2.28 0.93 -34.29
CA SER A 77 1.62 -0.19 -33.62
C SER A 77 0.52 -0.74 -34.51
N GLU A 78 0.40 -2.06 -34.55
CA GLU A 78 -0.64 -2.76 -35.31
C GLU A 78 -1.96 -2.86 -34.53
N LYS A 79 -1.90 -2.72 -33.20
CA LYS A 79 -3.05 -2.74 -32.29
C LYS A 79 -3.25 -1.35 -31.68
N PRO A 80 -4.46 -1.05 -31.16
CA PRO A 80 -4.64 0.13 -30.32
C PRO A 80 -3.69 0.08 -29.12
N ARG A 81 -3.03 1.20 -28.82
CA ARG A 81 -2.15 1.29 -27.66
C ARG A 81 -2.95 1.40 -26.38
N ALA A 82 -2.41 0.79 -25.33
CA ALA A 82 -2.95 0.92 -23.99
C ALA A 82 -1.88 1.10 -22.92
N VAL A 83 -2.28 1.73 -21.82
CA VAL A 83 -1.57 1.72 -20.54
C VAL A 83 -2.45 1.05 -19.49
N VAL A 84 -1.82 0.32 -18.59
CA VAL A 84 -2.50 -0.41 -17.52
C VAL A 84 -1.99 0.12 -16.19
N LEU A 85 -2.90 0.48 -15.30
CA LEU A 85 -2.56 0.98 -13.97
C LEU A 85 -3.33 0.19 -12.93
N ASP A 86 -2.66 -0.19 -11.84
CA ASP A 86 -3.36 -0.45 -10.60
C ASP A 86 -4.11 0.81 -10.09
N LEU A 87 -5.03 0.63 -9.14
CA LEU A 87 -5.72 1.74 -8.49
C LEU A 87 -5.15 2.11 -7.12
N ASP A 88 -5.12 1.19 -6.17
CA ASP A 88 -4.95 1.51 -4.75
C ASP A 88 -3.46 1.73 -4.47
N GLU A 89 -3.07 2.90 -3.94
CA GLU A 89 -1.67 3.34 -3.82
C GLU A 89 -0.91 3.52 -5.15
N THR A 90 -1.61 3.42 -6.29
CA THR A 90 -1.05 3.67 -7.62
C THR A 90 -1.70 4.90 -8.26
N VAL A 91 -3.02 4.99 -8.25
CA VAL A 91 -3.81 6.12 -8.76
C VAL A 91 -4.58 6.80 -7.63
N LEU A 92 -5.15 6.02 -6.72
CA LEU A 92 -5.93 6.45 -5.56
C LEU A 92 -5.07 6.38 -4.29
N ASP A 93 -5.19 7.40 -3.45
CA ASP A 93 -4.59 7.45 -2.12
C ASP A 93 -5.61 6.94 -1.09
N ASP A 94 -5.40 5.70 -0.64
CA ASP A 94 -6.20 5.03 0.38
C ASP A 94 -5.51 5.08 1.76
N SER A 95 -4.43 5.86 1.91
CA SER A 95 -3.75 6.04 3.20
C SER A 95 -4.64 6.56 4.33
N PRO A 96 -5.75 7.32 4.11
CA PRO A 96 -6.68 7.65 5.20
C PRO A 96 -7.29 6.42 5.87
N HIS A 97 -7.55 5.34 5.13
CA HIS A 97 -7.99 4.06 5.69
C HIS A 97 -6.89 3.44 6.56
N GLN A 98 -5.64 3.45 6.11
CA GLN A 98 -4.50 2.96 6.91
C GLN A 98 -4.32 3.76 8.22
N ALA A 99 -4.51 5.08 8.16
CA ALA A 99 -4.51 5.93 9.35
C ALA A 99 -5.69 5.63 10.29
N TRP A 100 -6.86 5.29 9.73
CA TRP A 100 -8.03 4.87 10.51
C TRP A 100 -7.75 3.57 11.27
N LEU A 101 -7.20 2.54 10.61
CA LEU A 101 -6.81 1.28 11.26
C LEU A 101 -5.89 1.49 12.47
N ILE A 102 -4.91 2.38 12.34
CA ILE A 102 -4.00 2.71 13.44
C ILE A 102 -4.76 3.35 14.60
N LYS A 103 -5.62 4.33 14.32
CA LYS A 103 -6.38 5.07 15.34
C LYS A 103 -7.46 4.22 16.02
N SER A 104 -8.10 3.32 15.28
CA SER A 104 -9.11 2.39 15.79
C SER A 104 -8.52 1.13 16.42
N GLN A 105 -7.21 0.92 16.30
CA GLN A 105 -6.50 -0.31 16.69
C GLN A 105 -7.06 -1.56 15.98
N SER A 106 -7.53 -1.37 14.74
CA SER A 106 -8.04 -2.42 13.84
C SER A 106 -6.94 -2.92 12.91
N PHE A 107 -7.15 -4.08 12.26
CA PHE A 107 -6.07 -4.73 11.50
C PHE A 107 -6.50 -5.10 10.07
N LEU A 108 -5.54 -5.09 9.15
CA LEU A 108 -5.71 -5.49 7.75
C LEU A 108 -6.83 -4.76 7.00
N LEU A 109 -7.96 -5.43 6.77
CA LEU A 109 -9.04 -4.99 5.89
C LEU A 109 -10.29 -4.57 6.66
N ASP A 110 -10.20 -4.47 7.98
CA ASP A 110 -11.29 -3.93 8.80
C ASP A 110 -11.70 -2.55 8.28
N GLY A 111 -12.98 -2.31 8.03
CA GLY A 111 -13.47 -1.01 7.55
C GLY A 111 -13.20 -0.72 6.05
N TRP A 112 -12.64 -1.67 5.30
CA TRP A 112 -12.26 -1.44 3.90
C TRP A 112 -13.46 -1.22 2.98
N ASP A 113 -14.50 -2.04 3.11
CA ASP A 113 -15.68 -1.92 2.26
C ASP A 113 -16.39 -0.58 2.53
N GLU A 114 -16.45 -0.15 3.80
CA GLU A 114 -16.97 1.16 4.21
C GLU A 114 -16.15 2.32 3.61
N TRP A 115 -14.81 2.23 3.63
CA TRP A 115 -13.94 3.23 3.01
C TRP A 115 -14.16 3.32 1.50
N VAL A 116 -14.25 2.19 0.80
CA VAL A 116 -14.49 2.17 -0.65
C VAL A 116 -15.86 2.76 -0.99
N ASP A 117 -16.89 2.49 -0.19
CA ASP A 117 -18.25 3.02 -0.38
C ASP A 117 -18.32 4.55 -0.21
N MET A 118 -17.43 5.14 0.60
CA MET A 118 -17.30 6.59 0.71
C MET A 118 -16.91 7.23 -0.63
N ALA A 119 -16.20 6.51 -1.51
CA ALA A 119 -15.72 6.98 -2.81
C ALA A 119 -14.96 8.32 -2.71
N ALA A 120 -14.17 8.46 -1.64
CA ALA A 120 -13.52 9.69 -1.21
C ALA A 120 -12.00 9.67 -1.36
N ALA A 121 -11.41 8.61 -1.91
CA ALA A 121 -9.97 8.55 -2.16
C ALA A 121 -9.57 9.64 -3.16
N GLU A 122 -8.49 10.37 -2.85
CA GLU A 122 -7.93 11.39 -3.73
C GLU A 122 -6.94 10.76 -4.71
N ALA A 123 -6.57 11.48 -5.78
CA ALA A 123 -5.53 11.00 -6.67
C ALA A 123 -4.15 11.16 -6.03
N VAL A 124 -3.26 10.17 -6.23
CA VAL A 124 -1.84 10.31 -5.87
C VAL A 124 -1.17 11.38 -6.76
N PRO A 125 -0.04 11.98 -6.32
CA PRO A 125 0.64 13.04 -7.07
C PRO A 125 1.02 12.63 -8.50
N GLY A 126 0.68 13.45 -9.49
CA GLY A 126 1.05 13.24 -10.90
C GLY A 126 0.16 12.28 -11.70
N ALA A 127 -0.70 11.49 -11.05
CA ALA A 127 -1.55 10.51 -11.73
C ALA A 127 -2.51 11.15 -12.74
N ILE A 128 -3.23 12.21 -12.33
CA ILE A 128 -4.22 12.90 -13.17
C ILE A 128 -3.56 13.45 -14.44
N ASP A 129 -2.39 14.09 -14.31
CA ASP A 129 -1.71 14.72 -15.45
C ASP A 129 -1.20 13.68 -16.45
N PHE A 130 -0.65 12.55 -15.96
CA PHE A 130 -0.26 11.44 -16.83
C PHE A 130 -1.47 10.82 -17.54
N LEU A 131 -2.54 10.54 -16.81
CA LEU A 131 -3.75 9.92 -17.36
C LEU A 131 -4.40 10.83 -18.41
N ARG A 132 -4.49 12.14 -18.14
CA ARG A 132 -4.99 13.12 -19.12
C ARG A 132 -4.11 13.14 -20.37
N PHE A 133 -2.80 13.16 -20.20
CA PHE A 133 -1.87 13.11 -21.32
C PHE A 133 -2.06 11.84 -22.17
N ALA A 134 -2.23 10.67 -21.55
CA ALA A 134 -2.51 9.43 -22.27
C ALA A 134 -3.83 9.50 -23.06
N ASP A 135 -4.90 10.01 -22.44
CA ASP A 135 -6.22 10.15 -23.05
C ASP A 135 -6.20 11.12 -24.25
N GLU A 136 -5.57 12.29 -24.09
CA GLU A 136 -5.42 13.30 -25.15
C GLU A 136 -4.60 12.80 -26.36
N ASN A 137 -3.74 11.81 -26.15
CA ASN A 137 -2.95 11.17 -27.20
C ASN A 137 -3.59 9.87 -27.74
N GLY A 138 -4.87 9.63 -27.43
CA GLY A 138 -5.64 8.50 -27.97
C GLY A 138 -5.19 7.14 -27.44
N VAL A 139 -4.53 7.10 -26.28
CA VAL A 139 -4.10 5.87 -25.64
C VAL A 139 -5.22 5.34 -24.75
N THR A 140 -5.55 4.05 -24.87
CA THR A 140 -6.56 3.44 -24.02
C THR A 140 -6.03 3.26 -22.60
N ILE A 141 -6.82 3.60 -21.60
CA ILE A 141 -6.43 3.51 -20.18
C ILE A 141 -7.23 2.37 -19.55
N PHE A 142 -6.53 1.42 -18.94
CA PHE A 142 -7.15 0.38 -18.14
C PHE A 142 -6.76 0.51 -16.67
N TYR A 143 -7.77 0.60 -15.82
CA TYR A 143 -7.65 0.54 -14.36
C TYR A 143 -7.83 -0.92 -13.94
N LEU A 144 -6.74 -1.60 -13.62
CA LEU A 144 -6.65 -3.03 -13.31
C LEU A 144 -6.44 -3.22 -11.80
N SER A 145 -7.52 -3.32 -11.04
CA SER A 145 -7.49 -3.31 -9.57
C SER A 145 -7.96 -4.63 -8.97
N ASP A 146 -7.45 -4.94 -7.77
CA ASP A 146 -7.92 -6.08 -6.97
C ASP A 146 -9.09 -5.73 -6.02
N ARG A 147 -9.65 -4.51 -6.11
CA ARG A 147 -11.01 -4.23 -5.59
C ARG A 147 -11.99 -5.27 -6.13
N LYS A 148 -13.00 -5.60 -5.32
CA LYS A 148 -13.98 -6.64 -5.63
C LYS A 148 -14.86 -6.19 -6.78
N GLN A 149 -15.28 -7.12 -7.65
CA GLN A 149 -16.25 -6.83 -8.72
C GLN A 149 -17.55 -6.17 -8.20
N SER A 150 -17.97 -6.48 -6.97
CA SER A 150 -19.12 -5.85 -6.31
C SER A 150 -18.92 -4.35 -6.03
N GLN A 151 -17.68 -3.87 -6.03
CA GLN A 151 -17.32 -2.47 -5.78
C GLN A 151 -17.19 -1.64 -7.08
N ILE A 152 -17.61 -2.17 -8.24
CA ILE A 152 -17.41 -1.49 -9.53
C ILE A 152 -18.09 -0.12 -9.60
N ASP A 153 -19.33 0.00 -9.13
CA ASP A 153 -20.08 1.26 -9.25
C ASP A 153 -19.55 2.33 -8.28
N VAL A 154 -19.19 1.94 -7.05
CA VAL A 154 -18.59 2.87 -6.06
C VAL A 154 -17.17 3.27 -6.44
N THR A 155 -16.40 2.37 -7.03
CA THR A 155 -15.07 2.69 -7.57
C THR A 155 -15.20 3.69 -8.72
N LEU A 156 -16.10 3.44 -9.69
CA LEU A 156 -16.36 4.39 -10.78
C LEU A 156 -16.85 5.76 -10.27
N LYS A 157 -17.68 5.79 -9.23
CA LYS A 157 -18.09 7.03 -8.58
C LYS A 157 -16.86 7.81 -8.08
N ASN A 158 -15.90 7.13 -7.46
CA ASN A 158 -14.66 7.77 -7.00
C ASN A 158 -13.83 8.31 -8.18
N LEU A 159 -13.59 7.49 -9.21
CA LEU A 159 -12.77 7.90 -10.37
C LEU A 159 -13.39 9.11 -11.10
N ARG A 160 -14.73 9.13 -11.23
CA ARG A 160 -15.47 10.25 -11.83
C ARG A 160 -15.45 11.50 -10.97
N ARG A 161 -15.55 11.36 -9.64
CA ARG A 161 -15.50 12.49 -8.69
C ARG A 161 -14.21 13.28 -8.85
N ILE A 162 -13.09 12.60 -9.02
CA ILE A 162 -11.77 13.21 -9.20
C ILE A 162 -11.42 13.46 -10.69
N ASN A 163 -12.40 13.32 -11.59
CA ASN A 163 -12.30 13.60 -13.02
C ASN A 163 -11.20 12.80 -13.76
N LEU A 164 -11.02 11.52 -13.42
CA LEU A 164 -10.11 10.68 -14.20
C LEU A 164 -10.68 10.38 -15.59
N PRO A 165 -9.83 10.41 -16.64
CA PRO A 165 -10.26 10.06 -17.99
C PRO A 165 -10.64 8.59 -18.08
N GLN A 166 -11.49 8.26 -19.05
CA GLN A 166 -11.94 6.90 -19.33
C GLN A 166 -12.51 6.16 -18.10
N ALA A 167 -13.09 6.87 -17.12
CA ALA A 167 -13.76 6.30 -15.96
C ALA A 167 -15.11 5.64 -16.32
N LYS A 168 -15.02 4.52 -17.06
CA LYS A 168 -16.11 3.71 -17.61
C LYS A 168 -15.95 2.24 -17.23
N LYS A 169 -17.05 1.48 -17.24
CA LYS A 169 -17.05 0.04 -16.87
C LYS A 169 -16.09 -0.79 -17.74
N GLU A 170 -16.02 -0.51 -19.03
CA GLU A 170 -15.13 -1.21 -19.97
C GLU A 170 -13.63 -0.99 -19.70
N ASN A 171 -13.28 0.13 -19.05
CA ASN A 171 -11.91 0.49 -18.70
C ASN A 171 -11.52 0.08 -17.28
N LEU A 172 -12.48 -0.37 -16.45
CA LEU A 172 -12.26 -0.73 -15.06
C LEU A 172 -12.38 -2.25 -14.87
N LEU A 173 -11.24 -2.92 -14.70
CA LEU A 173 -11.11 -4.36 -14.60
C LEU A 173 -10.88 -4.79 -13.15
N LEU A 174 -11.96 -5.06 -12.43
CA LEU A 174 -11.94 -5.50 -11.04
C LEU A 174 -11.78 -7.01 -10.89
N LYS A 175 -11.51 -7.45 -9.65
CA LYS A 175 -11.26 -8.85 -9.33
C LYS A 175 -12.57 -9.59 -9.05
N THR A 176 -12.77 -10.71 -9.74
CA THR A 176 -13.82 -11.68 -9.39
C THR A 176 -13.29 -12.72 -8.38
N PRO A 177 -14.17 -13.41 -7.63
CA PRO A 177 -13.75 -14.41 -6.63
C PRO A 177 -12.89 -15.55 -7.18
N GLU A 178 -13.05 -15.90 -8.46
CA GLU A 178 -12.34 -17.00 -9.12
C GLU A 178 -10.91 -16.63 -9.51
N MET A 179 -10.61 -15.33 -9.62
CA MET A 179 -9.30 -14.83 -10.02
C MET A 179 -8.29 -14.89 -8.86
N GLN A 180 -7.12 -15.46 -9.12
CA GLN A 180 -6.04 -15.50 -8.13
C GLN A 180 -5.30 -14.17 -8.03
N GLY A 181 -5.04 -13.54 -9.18
CA GLY A 181 -4.36 -12.25 -9.29
C GLY A 181 -4.74 -11.53 -10.58
N LYS A 182 -3.78 -10.79 -11.14
CA LYS A 182 -4.00 -9.89 -12.28
C LYS A 182 -3.63 -10.49 -13.64
N GLN A 183 -2.95 -11.64 -13.67
CA GLN A 183 -2.41 -12.24 -14.90
C GLN A 183 -3.47 -12.46 -15.99
N SER A 184 -4.58 -13.14 -15.68
CA SER A 184 -5.62 -13.44 -16.68
C SER A 184 -6.24 -12.18 -17.30
N ARG A 185 -6.34 -11.10 -16.54
CA ARG A 185 -6.83 -9.80 -17.02
C ARG A 185 -5.77 -9.07 -17.86
N ARG A 186 -4.48 -9.17 -17.51
CA ARG A 186 -3.38 -8.67 -18.37
C ARG A 186 -3.33 -9.42 -19.69
N ASP A 187 -3.38 -10.75 -19.68
CA ASP A 187 -3.39 -11.59 -20.89
C ASP A 187 -4.54 -11.20 -21.83
N ALA A 188 -5.73 -10.99 -21.28
CA ALA A 188 -6.89 -10.56 -22.04
C ALA A 188 -6.69 -9.19 -22.71
N LEU A 189 -6.01 -8.25 -22.02
CA LEU A 189 -5.67 -6.95 -22.59
C LEU A 189 -4.60 -7.06 -23.67
N GLU A 190 -3.50 -7.77 -23.43
CA GLU A 190 -2.39 -7.93 -24.40
C GLU A 190 -2.82 -8.68 -25.68
N SER A 191 -3.86 -9.51 -25.58
CA SER A 191 -4.46 -10.14 -26.76
C SER A 191 -5.11 -9.13 -27.72
N GLN A 192 -5.62 -8.01 -27.20
CA GLN A 192 -6.40 -7.01 -27.96
C GLN A 192 -5.67 -5.69 -28.18
N TYR A 193 -4.76 -5.33 -27.27
CA TYR A 193 -4.07 -4.05 -27.23
C TYR A 193 -2.55 -4.25 -27.26
N ASP A 194 -1.87 -3.23 -27.75
CA ASP A 194 -0.43 -3.06 -27.51
C ASP A 194 -0.26 -2.35 -26.17
N VAL A 195 -0.10 -3.13 -25.09
CA VAL A 195 0.07 -2.59 -23.74
C VAL A 195 1.52 -2.13 -23.55
N VAL A 196 1.73 -0.82 -23.65
CA VAL A 196 3.07 -0.24 -23.69
C VAL A 196 3.65 0.02 -22.30
N LEU A 197 2.81 0.29 -21.29
CA LEU A 197 3.22 0.57 -19.92
C LEU A 197 2.27 -0.05 -18.90
N TYR A 198 2.87 -0.49 -17.80
CA TYR A 198 2.20 -0.90 -16.58
C TYR A 198 2.63 0.00 -15.42
N PHE A 199 1.68 0.37 -14.56
CA PHE A 199 1.90 1.17 -13.35
C PHE A 199 1.34 0.43 -12.13
N GLY A 200 2.06 0.44 -11.03
CA GLY A 200 1.67 -0.28 -9.81
C GLY A 200 2.58 -0.02 -8.62
N ASP A 201 2.09 -0.23 -7.42
CA ASP A 201 2.87 -0.20 -6.17
C ASP A 201 3.34 -1.61 -5.76
N ASN A 202 2.75 -2.66 -6.33
CA ASN A 202 3.03 -4.05 -6.01
C ASN A 202 3.63 -4.80 -7.20
N LEU A 203 4.60 -5.69 -6.94
CA LEU A 203 5.18 -6.57 -7.97
C LEU A 203 4.11 -7.39 -8.73
N ALA A 204 2.99 -7.71 -8.08
CA ALA A 204 1.87 -8.45 -8.67
C ALA A 204 1.13 -7.68 -9.78
N ASP A 205 1.35 -6.36 -9.88
CA ASP A 205 0.78 -5.52 -10.93
C ASP A 205 1.46 -5.74 -12.29
N PHE A 206 2.73 -6.15 -12.25
CA PHE A 206 3.58 -6.36 -13.42
C PHE A 206 3.70 -7.83 -13.81
N ILE A 207 3.90 -8.71 -12.82
CA ILE A 207 4.18 -10.14 -13.01
C ILE A 207 3.37 -11.01 -12.05
N ASP A 208 3.21 -12.30 -12.32
CA ASP A 208 2.41 -13.22 -11.49
C ASP A 208 3.10 -13.66 -10.19
N SER A 209 3.41 -12.69 -9.33
CA SER A 209 4.14 -12.88 -8.06
C SER A 209 3.24 -13.04 -6.82
N LYS A 210 1.92 -13.11 -7.01
CA LYS A 210 0.94 -13.19 -5.93
C LYS A 210 1.04 -14.54 -5.21
N GLY A 211 1.00 -14.50 -3.88
CA GLY A 211 1.09 -15.70 -3.03
C GLY A 211 2.48 -16.37 -2.98
N LYS A 212 3.49 -15.81 -3.65
CA LYS A 212 4.88 -16.30 -3.59
C LYS A 212 5.57 -15.84 -2.30
N SER A 213 6.54 -16.62 -1.83
CA SER A 213 7.38 -16.24 -0.69
C SER A 213 8.22 -14.99 -1.00
N GLN A 214 8.72 -14.30 0.03
CA GLN A 214 9.54 -13.11 -0.19
C GLN A 214 10.80 -13.39 -1.01
N ALA A 215 11.44 -14.55 -0.81
CA ALA A 215 12.63 -14.94 -1.57
C ALA A 215 12.30 -15.17 -3.05
N GLU A 216 11.19 -15.85 -3.35
CA GLU A 216 10.73 -16.04 -4.72
C GLU A 216 10.37 -14.70 -5.38
N ARG A 217 9.66 -13.81 -4.67
CA ARG A 217 9.32 -12.48 -5.18
C ARG A 217 10.56 -11.67 -5.55
N ASN A 218 11.58 -11.66 -4.68
CA ASN A 218 12.84 -10.97 -4.95
C ASN A 218 13.52 -11.55 -6.19
N LYS A 219 13.61 -12.88 -6.29
CA LYS A 219 14.19 -13.53 -7.46
C LYS A 219 13.41 -13.21 -8.75
N MET A 220 12.09 -13.27 -8.71
CA MET A 220 11.25 -12.96 -9.87
C MET A 220 11.41 -11.50 -10.31
N MET A 221 11.58 -10.57 -9.37
CA MET A 221 11.89 -9.18 -9.66
C MET A 221 13.26 -9.06 -10.34
N GLU A 222 14.30 -9.71 -9.81
CA GLU A 222 15.65 -9.73 -10.39
C GLU A 222 15.64 -10.28 -11.83
N ASP A 223 14.86 -11.34 -12.09
CA ASP A 223 14.73 -11.95 -13.42
C ASP A 223 14.15 -10.96 -14.47
N VAL A 224 13.41 -9.92 -14.03
CA VAL A 224 12.81 -8.89 -14.91
C VAL A 224 13.28 -7.46 -14.60
N GLN A 225 14.36 -7.27 -13.83
CA GLN A 225 14.75 -5.96 -13.29
C GLN A 225 14.91 -4.86 -14.36
N GLN A 226 15.36 -5.24 -15.55
CA GLN A 226 15.54 -4.38 -16.74
C GLN A 226 14.25 -3.76 -17.27
N GLU A 227 13.07 -4.29 -16.91
CA GLU A 227 11.79 -3.72 -17.33
C GLU A 227 11.31 -2.58 -16.42
N PHE A 228 11.84 -2.47 -15.19
CA PHE A 228 11.53 -1.35 -14.29
C PHE A 228 12.11 -0.03 -14.81
N GLY A 229 11.26 0.99 -14.87
CA GLY A 229 11.56 2.28 -15.49
C GLY A 229 11.53 2.27 -17.03
N LYS A 230 11.19 1.14 -17.64
CA LYS A 230 10.98 0.97 -19.09
C LYS A 230 9.52 0.68 -19.40
N ARG A 231 9.05 -0.54 -19.11
CA ARG A 231 7.63 -0.94 -19.25
C ARG A 231 6.91 -0.96 -17.90
N PHE A 232 7.62 -1.17 -16.79
CA PHE A 232 7.06 -1.22 -15.44
C PHE A 232 7.42 0.05 -14.68
N ILE A 233 6.42 0.84 -14.32
CA ILE A 233 6.58 2.04 -13.50
C ILE A 233 6.09 1.73 -12.09
N ILE A 234 7.03 1.58 -11.16
CA ILE A 234 6.73 1.18 -9.78
C ILE A 234 6.62 2.38 -8.84
N PHE A 235 5.67 2.33 -7.92
CA PHE A 235 5.46 3.31 -6.86
C PHE A 235 5.75 2.75 -5.47
N PRO A 236 6.12 3.62 -4.51
CA PRO A 236 6.43 3.17 -3.15
C PRO A 236 5.16 3.03 -2.29
N ASN A 237 4.85 1.81 -1.85
CA ASN A 237 3.86 1.54 -0.82
C ASN A 237 4.47 0.76 0.35
N PRO A 238 4.97 1.44 1.40
CA PRO A 238 5.46 0.78 2.61
C PRO A 238 4.34 0.47 3.61
N MET A 239 3.08 0.84 3.33
CA MET A 239 1.97 0.68 4.28
C MET A 239 1.48 -0.76 4.32
N TYR A 240 1.33 -1.38 3.14
CA TYR A 240 0.90 -2.77 2.99
C TYR A 240 1.31 -3.31 1.61
N GLY A 241 0.96 -4.56 1.33
CA GLY A 241 1.14 -5.20 0.02
C GLY A 241 1.53 -6.66 0.15
N ASP A 242 1.70 -7.33 -0.99
CA ASP A 242 2.09 -8.75 -0.98
C ASP A 242 3.50 -8.96 -0.40
N TRP A 243 4.36 -7.93 -0.35
CA TRP A 243 5.64 -7.98 0.37
C TRP A 243 5.44 -8.28 1.86
N TYR A 244 4.40 -7.69 2.47
CA TYR A 244 4.07 -7.95 3.86
C TYR A 244 3.57 -9.38 4.04
N GLY A 245 2.77 -9.89 3.10
CA GLY A 245 2.36 -11.29 3.03
C GLY A 245 3.56 -12.25 2.96
N GLY A 246 4.57 -11.91 2.16
CA GLY A 246 5.83 -12.65 2.06
C GLY A 246 6.65 -12.63 3.35
N ILE A 247 6.68 -11.53 4.09
CA ILE A 247 7.37 -11.43 5.39
C ILE A 247 6.71 -12.31 6.44
N ILE A 248 5.38 -12.35 6.47
CA ILE A 248 4.62 -13.13 7.46
C ILE A 248 4.36 -14.57 7.01
N ASP A 249 4.96 -15.02 5.91
CA ASP A 249 4.79 -16.36 5.34
C ASP A 249 3.29 -16.71 5.14
N GLY A 250 2.48 -15.74 4.73
CA GLY A 250 1.03 -15.88 4.51
C GLY A 250 0.17 -16.01 5.76
N GLN A 251 0.73 -15.85 6.96
CA GLN A 251 0.05 -16.09 8.24
C GLN A 251 -0.86 -14.92 8.68
N PHE A 252 -1.74 -14.42 7.80
CA PHE A 252 -2.63 -13.28 8.08
C PHE A 252 -3.60 -13.49 9.25
N LYS A 253 -3.85 -14.74 9.64
CA LYS A 253 -4.74 -15.12 10.76
C LYS A 253 -4.00 -15.48 12.05
N ALA A 254 -2.67 -15.35 12.08
CA ALA A 254 -1.88 -15.59 13.29
C ALA A 254 -2.22 -14.59 14.39
N LYS A 255 -1.98 -14.97 15.64
CA LYS A 255 -2.25 -14.10 16.78
C LYS A 255 -1.31 -12.89 16.78
N ASN A 256 -1.74 -11.79 17.41
CA ASN A 256 -0.94 -10.55 17.47
C ASN A 256 0.50 -10.78 17.94
N LYS A 257 0.68 -11.61 18.97
CA LYS A 257 2.00 -11.97 19.52
C LYS A 257 2.89 -12.71 18.51
N GLU A 258 2.31 -13.60 17.72
CA GLU A 258 3.03 -14.39 16.73
C GLU A 258 3.50 -13.49 15.58
N LEU A 259 2.60 -12.65 15.05
CA LEU A 259 2.93 -11.66 14.03
C LEU A 259 3.99 -10.66 14.51
N TYR A 260 3.87 -10.18 15.76
CA TYR A 260 4.83 -9.24 16.34
C TYR A 260 6.25 -9.84 16.39
N LYS A 261 6.37 -11.08 16.88
CA LYS A 261 7.65 -11.80 16.92
C LYS A 261 8.17 -12.11 15.52
N LEU A 262 7.31 -12.50 14.60
CA LEU A 262 7.66 -12.82 13.23
C LEU A 262 8.24 -11.60 12.52
N ARG A 263 7.57 -10.44 12.60
CA ARG A 263 8.07 -9.17 12.05
C ARG A 263 9.45 -8.82 12.61
N ALA A 264 9.61 -8.90 13.93
CA ALA A 264 10.89 -8.61 14.58
C ALA A 264 12.00 -9.58 14.12
N SER A 265 11.69 -10.87 13.94
CA SER A 265 12.67 -11.89 13.51
C SER A 265 13.16 -11.71 12.07
N LYS A 266 12.43 -10.96 11.24
CA LYS A 266 12.75 -10.72 9.84
C LYS A 266 13.62 -9.47 9.65
N LEU A 267 13.93 -8.74 10.74
CA LEU A 267 14.88 -7.63 10.73
C LEU A 267 16.32 -8.15 10.78
N THR A 268 17.20 -7.56 9.98
CA THR A 268 18.64 -7.87 9.98
C THR A 268 19.40 -6.79 10.74
N PRO A 269 19.91 -7.05 11.96
CA PRO A 269 20.71 -6.07 12.71
C PRO A 269 22.15 -5.98 12.17
N PHE A 270 22.84 -4.90 12.53
CA PHE A 270 24.30 -4.83 12.36
C PHE A 270 24.98 -5.85 13.28
N LYS A 271 26.16 -6.35 12.89
CA LYS A 271 27.00 -7.25 13.70
C LYS A 271 28.12 -6.48 14.36
#